data_AF-J9B6R1-F1
#
_entry.id   AF-J9B6R1-F1
#
_cell.length_a   1.000
_cell.length_b   1.000
_cell.length_c   1.000
_cell.angle_alpha   90.00
_cell.angle_beta   90.00
_cell.angle_gamma   90.00
#
_symmetry.space_group_name_H-M   'P 1'
#
loop_
_entity.id
_entity.type
_entity.pdbx_description
1 polymer ?
#
loop_
_entity_poly.entity_id
_entity_poly.type
_entity_poly.pdbx_seq_one_letter_code
_entity_poly.pdbx_strand_id
1 'polypeptide(L)'
;MQKIKELLEKIPSKSLLYFVAGAYAIITILVYINWYNEELYLKEEGIKEIQDFIKTLVSTNLSVSLGVAALMVGVAALNTKVFKHDNPIKKEFLGTLNAIIMFILMNFIFLSLSYQKGLISNMILDAFILFGSAVSLILLMHNVFTLCSKTLGAIK
;
A
#
# COMPACT_ATOMS: atom_id res chain seq x y z
N MET A 1 18.70 -27.01 -6.43
CA MET A 1 18.81 -25.95 -7.46
C MET A 1 17.54 -25.77 -8.29
N GLN A 2 16.92 -26.82 -8.83
CA GLN A 2 15.71 -26.72 -9.67
C GLN A 2 14.50 -26.09 -8.95
N LYS A 3 14.18 -26.50 -7.71
CA LYS A 3 13.07 -25.94 -6.92
C LYS A 3 13.21 -24.44 -6.60
N ILE A 4 14.44 -23.93 -6.47
CA ILE A 4 14.70 -22.50 -6.23
C ILE A 4 14.50 -21.70 -7.53
N LYS A 5 14.81 -22.32 -8.69
CA LYS A 5 14.54 -21.77 -10.02
C LYS A 5 13.03 -21.69 -10.31
N GLU A 6 12.26 -22.70 -9.93
CA GLU A 6 10.78 -22.69 -9.99
C GLU A 6 10.16 -21.64 -9.04
N LEU A 7 10.76 -21.43 -7.86
CA LEU A 7 10.35 -20.35 -6.95
C LEU A 7 10.69 -18.96 -7.52
N LEU A 8 11.77 -18.84 -8.29
CA LEU A 8 12.25 -17.62 -8.94
C LEU A 8 11.40 -17.21 -10.15
N GLU A 9 10.86 -18.16 -10.91
CA GLU A 9 9.82 -17.90 -11.94
C GLU A 9 8.47 -17.52 -11.32
N LYS A 10 8.28 -17.80 -10.02
CA LYS A 10 7.09 -17.45 -9.23
C LYS A 10 7.19 -16.14 -8.45
N ILE A 11 8.26 -15.36 -8.59
CA ILE A 11 8.24 -13.98 -8.11
C ILE A 11 7.21 -13.25 -8.97
N PRO A 12 6.20 -12.56 -8.39
CA PRO A 12 5.30 -11.72 -9.16
C PRO A 12 6.12 -10.86 -10.10
N SER A 13 5.99 -11.09 -11.39
CA SER A 13 6.60 -10.25 -12.41
C SER A 13 6.19 -8.80 -12.11
N LYS A 14 7.02 -7.83 -12.49
CA LYS A 14 6.63 -6.40 -12.39
C LYS A 14 5.23 -6.17 -12.96
N SER A 15 4.84 -6.93 -13.99
CA SER A 15 3.48 -6.92 -14.55
C SER A 15 2.39 -7.36 -13.58
N LEU A 16 2.61 -8.34 -12.70
CA LEU A 16 1.61 -8.76 -11.70
C LEU A 16 1.42 -7.68 -10.63
N LEU A 17 2.49 -6.98 -10.23
CA LEU A 17 2.40 -5.82 -9.33
C LEU A 17 1.56 -4.70 -9.97
N TYR A 18 1.88 -4.32 -11.22
CA TYR A 18 1.11 -3.29 -11.93
C TYR A 18 -0.33 -3.72 -12.20
N PHE A 19 -0.58 -5.00 -12.44
CA PHE A 19 -1.93 -5.54 -12.59
C PHE A 19 -2.73 -5.43 -11.31
N VAL A 20 -2.18 -5.86 -10.17
CA VAL A 20 -2.85 -5.77 -8.86
C VAL A 20 -3.07 -4.30 -8.46
N ALA A 21 -2.08 -3.45 -8.69
CA ALA A 21 -2.18 -2.00 -8.48
C ALA A 21 -3.28 -1.36 -9.35
N GLY A 22 -3.32 -1.72 -10.64
CA GLY A 22 -4.34 -1.24 -11.57
C GLY A 22 -5.73 -1.71 -11.20
N ALA A 23 -5.89 -3.00 -10.86
CA ALA A 23 -7.14 -3.56 -10.39
C ALA A 23 -7.65 -2.85 -9.12
N TYR A 24 -6.77 -2.60 -8.15
CA TYR A 24 -7.10 -1.85 -6.94
C TYR A 24 -7.58 -0.43 -7.25
N ALA A 25 -6.87 0.29 -8.11
CA ALA A 25 -7.26 1.64 -8.52
C ALA A 25 -8.62 1.66 -9.25
N ILE A 26 -8.85 0.70 -10.15
CA ILE A 26 -10.13 0.57 -10.87
C ILE A 26 -11.27 0.29 -9.89
N ILE A 27 -11.10 -0.65 -8.96
CA ILE A 27 -12.12 -0.97 -7.95
C ILE A 27 -12.44 0.27 -7.13
N THR A 28 -11.43 1.06 -6.75
CA THR A 28 -11.62 2.28 -5.96
C THR A 28 -12.41 3.33 -6.73
N ILE A 29 -12.13 3.50 -8.03
CA ILE A 29 -12.89 4.40 -8.91
C ILE A 29 -14.34 3.93 -9.05
N LEU A 30 -14.56 2.63 -9.24
CA LEU A 30 -15.92 2.06 -9.36
C LEU A 30 -16.73 2.27 -8.09
N VAL A 31 -16.12 2.10 -6.92
CA VAL A 31 -16.77 2.38 -5.63
C VAL A 31 -17.20 3.84 -5.55
N TYR A 32 -16.31 4.77 -5.91
CA TYR A 32 -16.63 6.21 -5.90
C TYR A 32 -17.77 6.57 -6.88
N ILE A 33 -17.76 6.01 -8.08
CA ILE A 33 -18.84 6.18 -9.06
C ILE A 33 -20.16 5.63 -8.50
N ASN A 34 -20.11 4.49 -7.82
CA ASN A 34 -21.31 3.90 -7.21
C ASN A 34 -21.91 4.82 -6.13
N TRP A 35 -21.07 5.41 -5.27
CA TRP A 35 -21.52 6.36 -4.25
C TRP A 35 -22.25 7.57 -4.84
N TYR A 36 -21.74 8.07 -5.97
CA TYR A 36 -22.38 9.17 -6.69
C TYR A 36 -23.71 8.75 -7.29
N ASN A 37 -23.76 7.59 -7.97
CA ASN A 37 -24.96 7.11 -8.66
C ASN A 37 -26.10 6.72 -7.69
N GLU A 38 -25.77 6.21 -6.50
CA GLU A 38 -26.77 5.87 -5.47
C GLU A 38 -27.18 7.07 -4.60
N GLU A 39 -26.64 8.26 -4.90
CA GLU A 39 -26.86 9.51 -4.19
C GLU A 39 -26.57 9.38 -2.68
N LEU A 40 -25.56 8.59 -2.31
CA LEU A 40 -25.22 8.32 -0.90
C LEU A 40 -24.88 9.60 -0.14
N TYR A 41 -24.32 10.59 -0.82
CA TYR A 41 -24.00 11.90 -0.27
C TYR A 41 -25.23 12.73 0.15
N LEU A 42 -26.43 12.38 -0.34
CA LEU A 42 -27.68 13.07 0.03
C LEU A 42 -28.36 12.44 1.25
N LYS A 43 -27.95 11.24 1.66
CA LYS A 43 -28.58 10.45 2.72
C LYS A 43 -27.64 10.35 3.92
N GLU A 44 -28.17 10.54 5.13
CA GLU A 44 -27.36 10.43 6.34
C GLU A 44 -26.79 9.01 6.54
N GLU A 45 -27.56 7.99 6.19
CA GLU A 45 -27.11 6.59 6.18
C GLU A 45 -26.03 6.35 5.13
N GLY A 46 -26.12 6.99 3.96
CA GLY A 46 -25.12 6.88 2.90
C GLY A 46 -23.78 7.53 3.29
N ILE A 47 -23.81 8.70 3.95
CA ILE A 47 -22.60 9.34 4.49
C ILE A 47 -21.92 8.42 5.52
N LYS A 48 -22.71 7.72 6.36
CA LYS A 48 -22.16 6.76 7.33
C LYS A 48 -21.51 5.57 6.63
N GLU A 49 -22.12 5.05 5.56
CA GLU A 49 -21.55 3.97 4.76
C GLU A 49 -20.22 4.34 4.11
N ILE A 50 -20.14 5.54 3.49
CA ILE A 50 -18.89 6.09 2.96
C ILE A 50 -17.84 6.20 4.06
N GLN A 51 -18.23 6.72 5.22
CA GLN A 51 -17.35 6.87 6.37
C GLN A 51 -16.77 5.53 6.83
N ASP A 52 -17.61 4.52 6.98
CA ASP A 52 -17.22 3.20 7.45
C ASP A 52 -16.36 2.48 6.40
N PHE A 53 -16.64 2.66 5.11
CA PHE A 53 -15.77 2.19 4.04
C PHE A 53 -14.38 2.83 4.10
N ILE A 54 -14.28 4.16 4.20
CA ILE A 54 -12.99 4.86 4.24
C ILE A 54 -12.19 4.43 5.47
N LYS A 55 -12.83 4.34 6.65
CA LYS A 55 -12.19 3.82 7.87
C LYS A 55 -11.63 2.42 7.65
N THR A 56 -12.41 1.55 7.02
CA THR A 56 -12.03 0.16 6.75
C THR A 56 -10.85 0.09 5.78
N LEU A 57 -10.91 0.85 4.69
CA LEU A 57 -9.84 0.96 3.69
C LEU A 57 -8.52 1.37 4.34
N VAL A 58 -8.55 2.46 5.09
CA VAL A 58 -7.36 3.05 5.70
C VAL A 58 -6.82 2.18 6.83
N SER A 59 -7.68 1.57 7.64
CA SER A 59 -7.27 0.63 8.70
C SER A 59 -6.66 -0.65 8.11
N THR A 60 -7.18 -1.12 6.98
CA THR A 60 -6.61 -2.24 6.23
C THR A 60 -5.23 -1.90 5.70
N ASN A 61 -5.05 -0.70 5.13
CA ASN A 61 -3.73 -0.21 4.71
C ASN A 61 -2.73 -0.15 5.87
N LEU A 62 -3.13 0.40 7.03
CA LEU A 62 -2.26 0.38 8.22
C LEU A 62 -1.89 -1.05 8.63
N SER A 63 -2.81 -2.01 8.52
CA SER A 63 -2.50 -3.43 8.78
C SER A 63 -1.51 -4.01 7.77
N VAL A 64 -1.62 -3.66 6.48
CA VAL A 64 -0.63 -4.03 5.44
C VAL A 64 0.76 -3.50 5.81
N SER A 65 0.86 -2.28 6.34
CA SER A 65 2.15 -1.71 6.74
C SER A 65 2.89 -2.54 7.80
N LEU A 66 2.15 -3.18 8.72
CA LEU A 66 2.71 -4.09 9.72
C LEU A 66 3.28 -5.35 9.06
N GLY A 67 2.55 -5.91 8.08
CA GLY A 67 3.02 -7.04 7.28
C GLY A 67 4.30 -6.71 6.51
N VAL A 68 4.38 -5.52 5.93
CA VAL A 68 5.59 -5.05 5.25
C VAL A 68 6.75 -4.82 6.23
N ALA A 69 6.49 -4.26 7.42
CA ALA A 69 7.51 -4.07 8.44
C ALA A 69 8.14 -5.41 8.88
N ALA A 70 7.32 -6.46 9.06
CA ALA A 70 7.81 -7.80 9.35
C ALA A 70 8.70 -8.36 8.22
N LEU A 71 8.31 -8.14 6.96
CA LEU A 71 9.12 -8.46 5.78
C LEU A 71 10.48 -7.75 5.81
N MET A 72 10.51 -6.46 6.15
CA MET A 72 11.76 -5.71 6.28
C MET A 72 12.67 -6.27 7.37
N VAL A 73 12.12 -6.65 8.53
CA VAL A 73 12.89 -7.31 9.59
C VAL A 73 13.52 -8.61 9.07
N GLY A 74 12.77 -9.41 8.30
CA GLY A 74 13.29 -10.61 7.65
C GLY A 74 14.43 -10.31 6.67
N VAL A 75 14.29 -9.28 5.82
CA VAL A 75 15.35 -8.84 4.91
C VAL A 75 16.59 -8.37 5.68
N ALA A 76 16.42 -7.63 6.77
CA ALA A 76 17.51 -7.17 7.62
C ALA A 76 18.28 -8.36 8.24
N ALA A 77 17.56 -9.34 8.77
CA ALA A 77 18.13 -10.55 9.38
C ALA A 77 18.96 -11.37 8.37
N LEU A 78 18.44 -11.54 7.14
CA LEU A 78 19.12 -12.29 6.08
C LEU A 78 20.39 -11.59 5.55
N ASN A 79 20.47 -10.27 5.68
CA ASN A 79 21.54 -9.46 5.09
C ASN A 79 22.48 -8.81 6.14
N THR A 80 22.51 -9.34 7.38
CA THR A 80 23.32 -8.81 8.50
C THR A 80 24.81 -8.62 8.18
N LYS A 81 25.39 -9.43 7.29
CA LYS A 81 26.77 -9.25 6.80
C LYS A 81 26.90 -8.22 5.67
N VAL A 82 25.83 -8.01 4.90
CA VAL A 82 25.79 -7.19 3.68
C VAL A 82 25.57 -5.71 3.98
N PHE A 83 24.86 -5.38 5.07
CA PHE A 83 24.66 -3.99 5.51
C PHE A 83 25.93 -3.29 6.05
N LYS A 84 27.05 -4.01 6.20
CA LYS A 84 28.35 -3.45 6.61
C LYS A 84 29.10 -2.72 5.49
N HIS A 85 28.72 -2.92 4.23
CA HIS A 85 29.33 -2.24 3.08
C HIS A 85 28.24 -1.47 2.31
N ASP A 86 28.63 -0.39 1.61
CA ASP A 86 27.70 0.46 0.86
C ASP A 86 27.20 -0.28 -0.39
N ASN A 87 26.19 -1.13 -0.16
CA ASN A 87 25.64 -2.06 -1.14
C ASN A 87 24.24 -1.58 -1.59
N PRO A 88 23.80 -1.83 -2.83
CA PRO A 88 22.54 -1.31 -3.35
C PRO A 88 21.32 -1.83 -2.57
N ILE A 89 21.45 -2.93 -1.83
CA ILE A 89 20.40 -3.45 -0.91
C ILE A 89 20.15 -2.46 0.24
N LYS A 90 21.19 -1.83 0.81
CA LYS A 90 21.05 -0.85 1.89
C LYS A 90 20.26 0.37 1.42
N LYS A 91 20.53 0.83 0.20
CA LYS A 91 19.79 1.94 -0.44
C LYS A 91 18.31 1.59 -0.64
N GLU A 92 17.99 0.42 -1.19
CA GLU A 92 16.61 -0.02 -1.35
C GLU A 92 15.89 -0.23 -0.01
N PHE A 93 16.62 -0.72 1.00
CA PHE A 93 16.07 -0.92 2.33
C PHE A 93 15.65 0.40 2.97
N LEU A 94 16.52 1.41 2.93
CA LEU A 94 16.20 2.75 3.41
C LEU A 94 15.09 3.41 2.59
N GLY A 95 15.07 3.21 1.27
CA GLY A 95 13.99 3.67 0.40
C GLY A 95 12.64 3.05 0.79
N THR A 96 12.63 1.75 1.06
CA THR A 96 11.43 1.03 1.53
C THR A 96 11.00 1.48 2.92
N LEU A 97 11.95 1.72 3.83
CA LEU A 97 11.67 2.26 5.17
C LEU A 97 10.97 3.61 5.08
N ASN A 98 11.51 4.52 4.26
CA ASN A 98 10.92 5.84 4.04
C ASN A 98 9.52 5.73 3.41
N ALA A 99 9.33 4.83 2.45
CA ALA A 99 8.03 4.57 1.84
C ALA A 99 6.99 4.07 2.86
N ILE A 100 7.38 3.16 3.78
CA ILE A 100 6.48 2.71 4.86
C ILE A 100 6.12 3.85 5.79
N ILE A 101 7.10 4.65 6.23
CA ILE A 101 6.84 5.78 7.13
C ILE A 101 5.86 6.75 6.50
N MET A 102 6.09 7.15 5.23
CA MET A 102 5.18 8.02 4.49
C MET A 102 3.79 7.40 4.31
N PHE A 103 3.73 6.11 4.01
CA PHE A 103 2.47 5.38 3.86
C PHE A 103 1.67 5.33 5.16
N ILE A 104 2.32 5.05 6.29
CA ILE A 104 1.70 5.07 7.62
C ILE A 104 1.21 6.47 7.96
N LEU A 105 2.03 7.50 7.75
CA LEU A 105 1.66 8.89 8.04
C LEU A 105 0.44 9.33 7.23
N MET A 106 0.45 9.10 5.91
CA MET A 106 -0.70 9.45 5.05
C MET A 106 -1.97 8.71 5.45
N ASN A 107 -1.90 7.39 5.68
CA ASN A 107 -3.06 6.63 6.12
C ASN A 107 -3.51 7.03 7.52
N PHE A 108 -2.62 7.38 8.45
CA PHE A 108 -3.01 7.90 9.77
C PHE A 108 -3.76 9.24 9.66
N ILE A 109 -3.31 10.14 8.78
CA ILE A 109 -4.01 11.39 8.48
C ILE A 109 -5.40 11.10 7.91
N PHE A 110 -5.50 10.23 6.90
CA PHE A 110 -6.79 9.86 6.31
C PHE A 110 -7.74 9.19 7.32
N LEU A 111 -7.21 8.36 8.21
CA LEU A 111 -7.99 7.74 9.27
C LEU A 111 -8.55 8.81 10.20
N SER A 112 -7.72 9.78 10.61
CA SER A 112 -8.13 10.89 11.45
C SER A 112 -9.22 11.74 10.80
N LEU A 113 -9.07 12.05 9.51
CA LEU A 113 -10.09 12.77 8.73
C LEU A 113 -11.39 11.97 8.63
N SER A 114 -11.30 10.63 8.51
CA SER A 114 -12.47 9.75 8.40
C SER A 114 -13.35 9.70 9.65
N TYR A 115 -12.87 10.14 10.81
CA TYR A 115 -13.72 10.25 12.00
C TYR A 115 -14.57 11.52 12.02
N GLN A 116 -14.24 12.52 11.21
CA GLN A 116 -14.95 13.80 11.17
C GLN A 116 -16.07 13.77 10.12
N LYS A 117 -17.33 13.66 10.57
CA LYS A 117 -18.51 13.55 9.69
C LYS A 117 -18.62 14.71 8.69
N GLY A 118 -18.32 15.94 9.11
CA GLY A 118 -18.36 17.13 8.23
C GLY A 118 -17.29 17.15 7.14
N LEU A 119 -16.25 16.33 7.26
CA LEU A 119 -15.21 16.18 6.24
C LEU A 119 -15.57 15.07 5.24
N ILE A 120 -16.17 13.97 5.71
CA ILE A 120 -16.61 12.82 4.90
C ILE A 120 -17.90 13.13 4.10
N SER A 121 -18.61 14.22 4.42
CA SER A 121 -19.70 14.72 3.56
C SER A 121 -19.18 15.47 2.31
N ASN A 122 -17.86 15.58 2.13
CA ASN A 122 -17.25 16.30 1.02
C ASN A 122 -16.72 15.32 -0.03
N MET A 123 -17.45 15.21 -1.15
CA MET A 123 -17.12 14.37 -2.31
C MET A 123 -15.67 14.54 -2.80
N ILE A 124 -15.12 15.76 -2.75
CA ILE A 124 -13.77 16.05 -3.23
C ILE A 124 -12.73 15.50 -2.26
N LEU A 125 -12.99 15.63 -0.95
CA LEU A 125 -12.10 15.11 0.08
C LEU A 125 -12.05 13.58 0.04
N ASP A 126 -13.20 12.93 -0.14
CA ASP A 126 -13.26 11.47 -0.24
C ASP A 126 -12.51 10.96 -1.47
N ALA A 127 -12.68 11.62 -2.61
CA ALA A 127 -11.91 11.29 -3.82
C ALA A 127 -10.40 11.43 -3.57
N PHE A 128 -9.98 12.49 -2.86
CA PHE A 128 -8.58 12.68 -2.47
C PHE A 128 -8.08 11.58 -1.54
N ILE A 129 -8.87 11.17 -0.54
CA ILE A 129 -8.52 10.09 0.39
C ILE A 129 -8.38 8.76 -0.37
N LEU A 130 -9.34 8.43 -1.22
CA LEU A 130 -9.34 7.20 -2.02
C LEU A 130 -8.14 7.14 -2.97
N PHE A 131 -7.91 8.21 -3.74
CA PHE A 131 -6.80 8.29 -4.68
C PHE A 131 -5.45 8.31 -3.98
N GLY A 132 -5.31 9.13 -2.93
CA GLY A 132 -4.08 9.21 -2.13
C GLY A 132 -3.74 7.87 -1.46
N SER A 133 -4.75 7.18 -0.93
CA SER A 133 -4.63 5.83 -0.38
C SER A 133 -4.09 4.85 -1.42
N ALA A 134 -4.69 4.82 -2.61
CA ALA A 134 -4.25 3.97 -3.71
C ALA A 134 -2.81 4.26 -4.16
N VAL A 135 -2.48 5.53 -4.44
CA VAL A 135 -1.14 5.93 -4.88
C VAL A 135 -0.09 5.55 -3.83
N SER A 136 -0.37 5.83 -2.56
CA SER A 136 0.55 5.52 -1.46
C SER A 136 0.82 4.01 -1.34
N LEU A 137 -0.22 3.16 -1.48
CA LEU A 137 -0.08 1.71 -1.45
C LEU A 137 0.75 1.20 -2.63
N ILE A 138 0.48 1.70 -3.83
CA ILE A 138 1.21 1.31 -5.05
C ILE A 138 2.70 1.66 -4.92
N LEU A 139 3.01 2.85 -4.44
CA LEU A 139 4.39 3.29 -4.20
C LEU A 139 5.08 2.43 -3.14
N LEU A 140 4.38 2.08 -2.06
CA LEU A 140 4.92 1.18 -1.04
C LEU A 140 5.24 -0.19 -1.64
N MET A 141 4.27 -0.81 -2.32
CA MET A 141 4.45 -2.13 -2.92
C MET A 141 5.59 -2.13 -3.94
N HIS A 142 5.72 -1.08 -4.76
CA HIS A 142 6.85 -0.96 -5.69
C HIS A 142 8.22 -1.03 -5.01
N ASN A 143 8.39 -0.30 -3.90
CA ASN A 143 9.65 -0.30 -3.14
C ASN A 143 9.90 -1.67 -2.49
N VAL A 144 8.88 -2.27 -1.87
CA VAL A 144 8.96 -3.59 -1.23
C VAL A 144 9.39 -4.66 -2.23
N PHE A 145 8.74 -4.72 -3.40
CA PHE A 145 9.10 -5.68 -4.44
C PHE A 145 10.51 -5.48 -4.98
N THR A 146 10.94 -4.22 -5.15
CA THR A 146 12.30 -3.90 -5.58
C THR A 146 13.33 -4.37 -4.54
N LEU A 147 13.08 -4.13 -3.26
CA LEU A 147 13.91 -4.61 -2.16
C LEU A 147 14.00 -6.14 -2.13
N CYS A 148 12.86 -6.84 -2.21
CA CYS A 148 12.81 -8.30 -2.22
C CYS A 148 13.57 -8.87 -3.43
N SER A 149 13.38 -8.28 -4.62
CA SER A 149 14.06 -8.72 -5.85
C SER A 149 15.58 -8.58 -5.74
N LYS A 150 16.08 -7.44 -5.26
CA LYS A 150 17.54 -7.24 -5.07
C LYS A 150 18.10 -8.13 -3.97
N THR A 151 17.35 -8.33 -2.89
CA THR A 151 17.77 -9.21 -1.78
C THR A 151 17.90 -10.66 -2.24
N LEU A 152 16.88 -11.21 -2.91
CA LEU A 152 16.93 -12.57 -3.44
C LEU A 152 17.99 -12.74 -4.53
N GLY A 153 18.20 -11.71 -5.36
CA GLY A 153 19.25 -11.72 -6.39
C GLY A 153 20.66 -11.77 -5.82
N ALA A 154 20.90 -11.19 -4.64
CA ALA A 154 22.21 -11.18 -3.98
C ALA A 154 22.52 -12.44 -3.15
N ILE A 155 21.52 -13.29 -2.89
CA ILE A 155 21.69 -14.61 -2.23
C ILE A 155 22.09 -15.70 -3.25
N LYS A 156 21.98 -15.41 -4.56
CA LYS A 156 22.53 -16.27 -5.63
C LYS A 156 24.06 -16.34 -5.58
#